data_AF-D3SPM2-F1
#
_entry.id   AF-D3SPM2-F1
#
_cell.length_a   1.000
_cell.length_b   1.000
_cell.length_c   1.000
_cell.angle_alpha   90.00
_cell.angle_beta   90.00
_cell.angle_gamma   90.00
#
_symmetry.space_group_name_H-M   'P 1'
#
loop_
_entity.id
_entity.type
_entity.pdbx_description
1 polymer ?
#
loop_
_entity_poly.entity_id
_entity_poly.type
_entity_poly.pdbx_seq_one_letter_code
_entity_poly.pdbx_strand_id
1 'polypeptide(L)'
;MKIYSVPPYTYVETTGRDIKTLAKDLESLLLKEVLKLGFRPVLEGKSFTTQLYYDTLMEALSKKLVEAGGVGVADYLVKVVEKWEGLTR
;
A
#
# COMPACT_ATOMS: atom_id res chain seq x y z
N MET A 1 0.94 -42.16 6.23
CA MET A 1 1.95 -41.11 6.03
C MET A 1 1.19 -39.81 5.82
N LYS A 2 1.13 -38.94 6.84
CA LYS A 2 0.38 -37.67 6.74
C LYS A 2 1.23 -36.69 5.95
N ILE A 3 0.82 -36.39 4.72
CA ILE A 3 1.44 -35.35 3.90
C ILE A 3 0.89 -34.01 4.40
N TYR A 4 1.49 -33.47 5.45
CA TYR A 4 1.30 -32.06 5.75
C TYR A 4 2.21 -31.30 4.79
N SER A 5 1.63 -30.81 3.69
CA SER A 5 2.28 -29.78 2.90
C SER A 5 2.52 -28.60 3.82
N VAL A 6 3.78 -28.22 3.98
CA VAL A 6 4.18 -26.99 4.67
C VAL A 6 3.35 -25.86 4.05
N PRO A 7 2.51 -25.13 4.83
CA PRO A 7 1.74 -24.04 4.26
C PRO A 7 2.72 -23.04 3.63
N PRO A 8 2.44 -22.51 2.43
CA PRO A 8 3.32 -21.54 1.79
C PRO A 8 3.53 -20.38 2.77
N TYR A 9 4.78 -20.18 3.19
CA TYR A 9 5.11 -19.30 4.31
C TYR A 9 5.09 -17.82 3.90
N THR A 10 4.83 -17.50 2.62
CA THR A 10 4.80 -16.12 2.15
C THR A 10 3.66 -15.84 1.17
N TYR A 11 3.03 -14.66 1.31
CA TYR A 11 1.94 -14.16 0.45
C TYR A 11 2.32 -14.10 -1.04
N VAL A 12 3.63 -14.00 -1.31
CA VAL A 12 4.24 -14.03 -2.65
C VAL A 12 4.04 -15.40 -3.32
N GLU A 13 4.20 -16.49 -2.58
CA GLU A 13 3.97 -17.86 -3.07
C GLU A 13 2.48 -18.14 -3.33
N THR A 14 1.59 -17.44 -2.64
CA THR A 14 0.13 -17.62 -2.77
C THR A 14 -0.48 -16.79 -3.90
N THR A 15 0.09 -15.63 -4.21
CA THR A 15 -0.47 -14.69 -5.20
C THR A 15 0.25 -14.69 -6.54
N GLY A 16 1.46 -15.27 -6.62
CA GLY A 16 2.30 -15.23 -7.82
C GLY A 16 2.73 -13.82 -8.24
N ARG A 17 2.48 -12.80 -7.39
CA ARG A 17 2.87 -11.41 -7.66
C ARG A 17 4.28 -11.17 -7.16
N ASP A 18 5.08 -10.47 -7.95
CA ASP A 18 6.42 -10.06 -7.56
C ASP A 18 6.35 -9.04 -6.41
N ILE A 19 7.33 -9.11 -5.51
CA ILE A 19 7.40 -8.27 -4.30
C ILE A 19 7.35 -6.78 -4.61
N LYS A 20 7.86 -6.38 -5.79
CA LYS A 20 7.87 -5.01 -6.26
C LYS A 20 6.46 -4.51 -6.60
N THR A 21 5.61 -5.35 -7.19
CA THR A 21 4.20 -5.00 -7.44
C THR A 21 3.44 -4.88 -6.13
N LEU A 22 3.64 -5.81 -5.19
CA LEU A 22 3.03 -5.72 -3.86
C LEU A 22 3.42 -4.45 -3.11
N ALA A 23 4.69 -4.06 -3.20
CA ALA A 23 5.20 -2.86 -2.55
C ALA A 23 4.62 -1.58 -3.19
N LYS A 24 4.40 -1.57 -4.51
CA LYS A 24 3.70 -0.48 -5.20
C LYS A 24 2.23 -0.39 -4.80
N ASP A 25 1.55 -1.52 -4.68
CA ASP A 25 0.14 -1.57 -4.25
C ASP A 25 0.00 -1.00 -2.83
N LEU A 26 0.91 -1.38 -1.92
CA LEU A 26 0.97 -0.86 -0.56
C LEU A 26 1.20 0.66 -0.53
N GLU A 27 2.19 1.15 -1.29
CA GLU A 27 2.52 2.57 -1.33
C GLU A 27 1.37 3.41 -1.90
N SER A 28 0.65 2.87 -2.89
CA SER A 28 -0.53 3.53 -3.46
C SER A 28 -1.65 3.64 -2.42
N LEU A 29 -1.88 2.60 -1.61
CA LEU A 29 -2.86 2.64 -0.53
C LEU A 29 -2.50 3.68 0.53
N LEU A 30 -1.23 3.73 0.94
CA LEU A 30 -0.74 4.73 1.90
C LEU A 30 -0.90 6.16 1.37
N LEU A 31 -0.52 6.40 0.11
CA LEU A 31 -0.70 7.70 -0.53
C LEU A 31 -2.16 8.09 -0.65
N LYS A 32 -3.06 7.16 -0.96
CA LYS A 32 -4.51 7.41 -0.98
C LYS A 32 -4.99 7.93 0.38
N GLU A 33 -4.59 7.31 1.48
CA GLU A 33 -5.00 7.74 2.82
C GLU A 33 -4.41 9.10 3.22
N VAL A 34 -3.16 9.38 2.86
CA VAL A 34 -2.55 10.71 3.05
C VAL A 34 -3.34 11.78 2.28
N LEU A 35 -3.70 11.49 1.03
CA LEU A 35 -4.53 12.40 0.23
C LEU A 35 -5.91 12.60 0.87
N LYS A 36 -6.56 11.54 1.36
CA LYS A 36 -7.86 11.64 2.03
C LYS A 36 -7.82 12.51 3.27
N LEU A 37 -6.76 12.42 4.07
CA LEU A 37 -6.55 13.30 5.23
C LEU A 37 -6.38 14.76 4.79
N GLY A 38 -5.60 15.02 3.74
CA GLY A 38 -5.40 16.37 3.21
C GLY A 38 -6.66 16.99 2.60
N PHE A 39 -7.49 16.18 1.93
CA PHE A 39 -8.73 16.61 1.29
C PHE A 39 -9.93 16.66 2.23
N ARG A 40 -9.82 16.15 3.46
CA ARG A 40 -10.91 16.11 4.44
C ARG A 40 -11.65 17.46 4.60
N PRO A 41 -10.96 18.62 4.74
CA PRO A 41 -11.64 19.92 4.87
C PRO A 41 -12.44 20.32 3.62
N VAL A 42 -12.03 19.85 2.44
CA VAL A 42 -12.69 20.13 1.16
C VAL A 42 -13.96 19.28 0.99
N LEU A 43 -13.96 18.08 1.59
CA LEU A 43 -15.04 17.09 1.50
C LEU A 43 -16.08 17.22 2.62
N GLU A 44 -15.78 17.99 3.67
CA GLU A 44 -16.72 18.31 4.72
C GLU A 44 -17.97 19.02 4.16
N GLY A 45 -19.15 18.51 4.52
CA GLY A 45 -20.43 19.05 4.06
C GLY A 45 -20.78 18.76 2.58
N LYS A 46 -19.95 18.02 1.84
CA LYS A 46 -20.27 17.62 0.46
C LYS A 46 -21.21 16.41 0.41
N SER A 47 -21.93 16.27 -0.69
CA SER A 47 -22.81 15.11 -0.93
C SER A 47 -22.02 13.81 -1.02
N PHE A 48 -22.67 12.68 -0.72
CA PHE A 48 -22.08 11.34 -0.86
C PHE A 48 -21.49 11.10 -2.27
N THR A 49 -22.20 11.52 -3.31
CA THR A 49 -21.72 11.41 -4.70
C THR A 49 -20.44 12.20 -4.95
N THR A 50 -20.32 13.39 -4.36
CA THR A 50 -19.10 14.20 -4.45
C THR A 50 -17.95 13.50 -3.72
N GLN A 51 -18.19 12.98 -2.52
CA GLN A 51 -17.18 12.26 -1.75
C GLN A 51 -16.68 11.01 -2.50
N LEU A 52 -17.58 10.26 -3.15
CA LEU A 52 -17.23 9.09 -3.95
C LEU A 52 -16.40 9.45 -5.19
N TYR A 53 -16.73 10.56 -5.86
CA TYR A 53 -15.93 11.06 -6.98
C TYR A 53 -14.49 11.36 -6.54
N TYR A 54 -14.33 12.10 -5.43
CA TYR A 54 -13.02 12.43 -4.91
C TYR A 54 -12.26 11.19 -4.40
N ASP A 55 -12.93 10.20 -3.80
CA ASP A 55 -12.26 8.94 -3.42
C ASP A 55 -11.70 8.19 -4.62
N THR A 56 -12.47 8.13 -5.71
CA THR A 56 -12.02 7.55 -7.00
C THR A 56 -10.85 8.33 -7.60
N LEU A 57 -10.92 9.66 -7.57
CA LEU A 57 -9.83 10.52 -8.03
C LEU A 57 -8.54 10.30 -7.23
N MET A 58 -8.65 10.26 -5.90
CA MET A 58 -7.50 10.05 -5.02
C MET A 58 -6.87 8.67 -5.24
N GLU A 59 -7.68 7.64 -5.51
CA GLU A 59 -7.18 6.32 -5.87
C GLU A 59 -6.45 6.30 -7.21
N ALA A 60 -6.99 6.96 -8.23
CA ALA A 60 -6.33 7.05 -9.53
C ALA A 60 -5.00 7.83 -9.42
N LEU A 61 -5.02 8.92 -8.66
CA LEU A 61 -3.85 9.77 -8.43
C LEU A 61 -2.76 9.01 -7.66
N SER A 62 -3.12 8.29 -6.59
CA SER A 62 -2.16 7.54 -5.79
C SER A 62 -1.46 6.46 -6.63
N LYS A 63 -2.22 5.72 -7.46
CA LYS A 63 -1.67 4.73 -8.39
C LYS A 63 -0.68 5.37 -9.37
N LYS A 64 -1.05 6.51 -9.97
CA LYS A 64 -0.19 7.23 -10.92
C LYS A 64 1.08 7.78 -10.28
N LEU A 65 0.99 8.28 -9.05
CA LEU A 65 2.16 8.75 -8.30
C LEU A 65 3.16 7.63 -8.03
N VAL A 66 2.69 6.44 -7.67
CA VAL A 66 3.56 5.27 -7.47
C VAL A 66 4.14 4.75 -8.78
N GLU A 67 3.36 4.73 -9.86
CA GLU A 67 3.85 4.34 -11.19
C GLU A 67 4.99 5.25 -11.66
N ALA A 68 4.88 6.56 -11.41
CA ALA A 68 5.89 7.55 -11.80
C ALA A 68 7.06 7.66 -10.83
N GLY A 69 6.82 7.55 -9.52
CA GLY A 69 7.79 7.80 -8.45
C GLY A 69 8.55 6.57 -7.96
N GLY A 70 8.09 5.36 -8.29
CA GLY A 70 8.69 4.11 -7.80
C GLY A 70 8.23 3.74 -6.38
N VAL A 71 9.03 2.92 -5.70
CA VAL A 71 8.65 2.19 -4.48
C VAL A 71 9.35 2.76 -3.23
N GLY A 72 9.39 4.09 -3.11
CA GLY A 72 10.26 4.79 -2.16
C GLY A 72 9.84 4.61 -0.71
N VAL A 73 8.55 4.73 -0.42
CA VAL A 73 8.03 4.57 0.94
C VAL A 73 8.06 3.10 1.36
N ALA A 74 7.75 2.17 0.47
CA ALA A 74 7.80 0.75 0.83
C ALA A 74 9.25 0.29 1.08
N ASP A 75 10.21 0.72 0.25
CA ASP A 75 11.64 0.43 0.47
C ASP A 75 12.15 1.02 1.79
N TYR A 76 11.74 2.25 2.13
CA TYR A 76 12.04 2.87 3.41
C TYR A 76 11.46 2.06 4.60
N LEU A 77 10.20 1.64 4.51
CA LEU A 77 9.55 0.86 5.57
C LEU A 77 10.26 -0.48 5.80
N VAL A 78 10.65 -1.18 4.72
CA VAL A 78 11.43 -2.43 4.81
C VAL A 78 12.76 -2.18 5.52
N LYS A 79 13.51 -1.16 5.10
CA LYS A 79 14.78 -0.80 5.73
C LYS A 79 14.64 -0.43 7.21
N VAL A 80 13.54 0.22 7.59
CA VAL A 80 13.23 0.52 8.99
C VAL A 80 12.97 -0.76 9.78
N VAL A 81 12.17 -1.68 9.24
CA VAL A 81 11.87 -2.97 9.89
C VAL A 81 13.13 -3.81 10.06
N GLU A 82 13.95 -3.95 9.00
CA GLU A 82 15.23 -4.67 9.07
C GLU A 82 16.17 -4.07 10.11
N LYS A 83 16.22 -2.74 10.20
CA LYS A 83 17.01 -2.05 11.24
C LYS A 83 16.48 -2.34 12.64
N TRP A 84 15.17 -2.42 12.84
CA TRP A 84 14.56 -2.74 14.13
C TRP A 84 14.80 -4.19 14.54
N GLU A 85 14.70 -5.15 13.61
CA GLU A 85 15.03 -6.55 13.85
C GLU A 85 16.54 -6.78 14.08
N GLY A 86 17.39 -5.96 13.47
CA GLY A 86 18.83 -5.92 13.72
C GLY A 86 19.21 -5.30 15.07
N LEU A 87 18.32 -4.50 15.69
CA LEU A 87 18.51 -3.90 17.01
C LEU A 87 18.01 -4.81 18.16
N THR A 88 17.23 -5.84 17.84
CA THR A 88 16.73 -6.85 18.79
C THR A 88 17.53 -8.16 18.78
N ARG A 89 18.69 -8.19 18.09
CA ARG A 89 19.68 -9.28 18.16
C ARG A 89 20.89 -8.90 19.01
#